data_AF-A0AAE3GZB2-F1
#
_entry.id   AF-A0AAE3GZB2-F1
#
_cell.length_a   1.000
_cell.length_b   1.000
_cell.length_c   1.000
_cell.angle_alpha   90.00
_cell.angle_beta   90.00
_cell.angle_gamma   90.00
#
_symmetry.space_group_name_H-M   'P 1'
#
loop_
_entity.id
_entity.type
_entity.pdbx_description
1 polymer ?
#
loop_
_entity_poly.entity_id
_entity_poly.type
_entity_poly.pdbx_seq_one_letter_code
_entity_poly.pdbx_strand_id
1 'polypeptide(L)'
;MGKVKGKAQMAMRQQTQDSLHKIYRQIELLGKQAQEINNRIEISERIYDAQMSFEPIINHTYYLYERPDGGDVLSMVGQNEWGRKFPFTRFLAKVYLLADHTWKVEFMNEEEIDVEL
;
A
#
# COMPACT_ATOMS: atom_id res chain seq x y z
N MET A 1 22.59 -10.23 -50.76
CA MET A 1 21.75 -10.97 -49.78
C MET A 1 22.25 -10.91 -48.33
N GLY A 2 23.57 -10.94 -48.03
CA GLY A 2 24.09 -10.93 -46.64
C GLY A 2 23.80 -9.68 -45.79
N LYS A 3 23.79 -8.48 -46.39
CA LYS A 3 23.52 -7.22 -45.67
C LYS A 3 22.07 -7.09 -45.16
N VAL A 4 21.10 -7.67 -45.88
CA VAL A 4 19.67 -7.66 -45.49
C VAL A 4 19.43 -8.62 -44.33
N LYS A 5 20.05 -9.81 -44.37
CA LYS A 5 19.98 -10.80 -43.28
C LYS A 5 20.59 -10.28 -41.98
N GLY A 6 21.72 -9.59 -42.03
CA GLY A 6 22.35 -8.96 -40.85
C GLY A 6 21.48 -7.85 -40.24
N LYS A 7 20.89 -6.97 -41.07
CA LYS A 7 19.95 -5.94 -40.61
C LYS A 7 18.69 -6.54 -39.98
N ALA A 8 18.11 -7.56 -40.59
CA ALA A 8 16.95 -8.26 -40.05
C ALA A 8 17.25 -8.95 -38.71
N GLN A 9 18.42 -9.58 -38.56
CA GLN A 9 18.85 -10.19 -37.30
C GLN A 9 19.08 -9.15 -36.20
N MET A 10 19.68 -8.00 -36.52
CA MET A 10 19.83 -6.91 -35.54
C MET A 10 18.48 -6.34 -35.11
N ALA A 11 17.57 -6.09 -36.06
CA ALA A 11 16.21 -5.62 -35.76
C ALA A 11 15.44 -6.61 -34.86
N MET A 12 15.54 -7.90 -35.14
CA MET A 12 14.93 -8.96 -34.33
C MET A 12 15.51 -9.01 -32.90
N ARG A 13 16.83 -8.88 -32.75
CA ARG A 13 17.48 -8.83 -31.43
C ARG A 13 17.03 -7.61 -30.63
N GLN A 14 16.99 -6.44 -31.25
CA GLN A 14 16.50 -5.22 -30.61
C GLN A 14 15.04 -5.39 -30.15
N GLN A 15 14.17 -5.88 -31.04
CA GLN A 15 12.77 -6.13 -30.71
C GLN A 15 12.61 -7.12 -29.55
N THR A 16 13.44 -8.17 -29.52
CA THR A 16 13.42 -9.17 -28.43
C THR A 16 13.84 -8.54 -27.10
N GLN A 17 14.87 -7.69 -27.11
CA GLN A 17 15.30 -6.94 -25.92
C GLN A 17 14.20 -5.99 -25.42
N ASP A 18 13.54 -5.27 -26.33
CA ASP A 18 12.43 -4.37 -25.97
C ASP A 18 11.25 -5.15 -25.36
N SER A 19 10.94 -6.33 -25.90
CA SER A 19 9.91 -7.21 -25.35
C SER A 19 10.27 -7.73 -23.95
N LEU A 20 11.52 -8.17 -23.73
CA LEU A 20 11.99 -8.57 -22.41
C LEU A 20 11.87 -7.41 -21.41
N HIS A 21 12.25 -6.20 -21.83
CA HIS A 21 12.11 -5.00 -21.00
C HIS A 21 10.66 -4.73 -20.60
N LYS A 22 9.70 -4.93 -21.50
CA LYS A 22 8.26 -4.81 -21.18
C LYS A 22 7.81 -5.84 -20.16
N ILE A 23 8.26 -7.10 -20.29
CA ILE A 23 7.95 -8.17 -19.34
C ILE A 23 8.48 -7.82 -17.95
N TYR A 24 9.72 -7.33 -17.84
CA TYR A 24 10.28 -6.92 -16.54
C TYR A 24 9.45 -5.82 -15.88
N ARG A 25 9.02 -4.79 -16.62
CA ARG A 25 8.13 -3.75 -16.07
C ARG A 25 6.79 -4.30 -15.61
N GLN A 26 6.24 -5.28 -16.32
CA GLN A 26 4.99 -5.93 -15.90
C GLN A 26 5.18 -6.74 -14.61
N ILE A 27 6.29 -7.45 -14.46
CA ILE A 27 6.61 -8.18 -13.23
C ILE A 27 6.79 -7.20 -12.06
N GLU A 28 7.50 -6.09 -12.26
CA GLU A 28 7.66 -5.05 -11.25
C GLU A 28 6.30 -4.47 -10.82
N LEU A 29 5.42 -4.21 -11.80
CA LEU A 29 4.05 -3.76 -11.52
C LEU A 29 3.26 -4.78 -10.71
N LEU A 30 3.32 -6.07 -11.08
CA LEU A 30 2.65 -7.14 -10.34
C LEU A 30 3.16 -7.25 -8.90
N GLY A 31 4.48 -7.10 -8.69
CA GLY A 31 5.06 -7.07 -7.35
C GLY A 31 4.49 -5.94 -6.50
N LYS A 32 4.41 -4.72 -7.07
CA LYS A 32 3.79 -3.57 -6.40
C LYS A 32 2.31 -3.82 -6.09
N GLN A 33 1.56 -4.38 -7.05
CA GLN A 33 0.16 -4.72 -6.85
C GLN A 33 -0.05 -5.76 -5.74
N ALA A 34 0.82 -6.77 -5.66
CA ALA A 34 0.78 -7.76 -4.58
C ALA A 34 1.05 -7.12 -3.21
N GLN A 35 2.04 -6.22 -3.12
CA GLN A 35 2.30 -5.47 -1.89
C GLN A 35 1.12 -4.61 -1.47
N GLU A 36 0.49 -3.89 -2.40
CA GLU A 36 -0.70 -3.08 -2.12
C GLU A 36 -1.87 -3.93 -1.62
N ILE A 37 -2.05 -5.13 -2.15
CA ILE A 37 -3.07 -6.08 -1.68
C ILE A 37 -2.76 -6.53 -0.26
N ASN A 38 -1.52 -6.91 0.05
CA ASN A 38 -1.11 -7.34 1.39
C ASN A 38 -1.32 -6.23 2.42
N ASN A 39 -0.88 -4.99 2.12
CA ASN A 39 -1.07 -3.85 3.01
C ASN A 39 -2.57 -3.60 3.27
N ARG A 40 -3.43 -3.76 2.25
CA ARG A 40 -4.89 -3.62 2.42
C ARG A 40 -5.46 -4.72 3.31
N ILE A 41 -5.01 -5.96 3.18
CA ILE A 41 -5.45 -7.07 4.03
C ILE A 41 -5.07 -6.76 5.47
N GLU A 42 -3.79 -6.51 5.74
CA GLU A 42 -3.28 -6.26 7.09
C GLU A 42 -4.01 -5.10 7.77
N ILE A 43 -4.10 -3.94 7.10
CA ILE A 43 -4.76 -2.78 7.69
C ILE A 43 -6.26 -3.00 7.86
N SER A 44 -6.92 -3.73 6.95
CA SER A 44 -8.36 -4.03 7.10
C SER A 44 -8.62 -4.94 8.30
N GLU A 45 -7.77 -5.93 8.53
CA GLU A 45 -7.84 -6.81 9.71
C GLU A 45 -7.64 -5.99 11.00
N ARG A 46 -6.60 -5.16 11.05
CA ARG A 46 -6.36 -4.28 12.20
C ARG A 46 -7.51 -3.31 12.46
N ILE A 47 -8.13 -2.74 11.42
CA ILE A 47 -9.29 -1.86 11.59
C ILE A 47 -10.50 -2.65 12.10
N TYR A 48 -10.69 -3.89 11.67
CA TYR A 48 -11.78 -4.74 12.15
C TYR A 48 -11.66 -5.01 13.66
N ASP A 49 -10.44 -5.22 14.15
CA ASP A 49 -10.15 -5.46 15.56
C ASP A 49 -9.99 -4.17 16.39
N ALA A 50 -9.82 -3.02 15.74
CA ALA A 50 -9.61 -1.73 16.41
C ALA A 50 -10.86 -1.28 17.18
N GLN A 51 -10.63 -0.63 18.33
CA GLN A 51 -11.73 0.01 19.04
C GLN A 51 -12.20 1.25 18.25
N MET A 52 -13.51 1.35 18.05
CA MET A 52 -14.14 2.47 17.34
C MET A 52 -15.13 3.18 18.27
N SER A 53 -14.98 4.49 18.45
CA SER A 53 -15.92 5.32 19.22
C SER A 53 -16.95 6.04 18.35
N PHE A 54 -16.99 5.72 17.05
CA PHE A 54 -17.87 6.31 16.05
C PHE A 54 -18.19 5.29 14.95
N GLU A 55 -19.24 5.55 14.19
CA GLU A 55 -19.57 4.81 12.98
C GLU A 55 -18.88 5.46 11.76
N PRO A 56 -17.99 4.75 11.04
CA PRO A 56 -17.35 5.28 9.85
C PRO A 56 -18.36 5.57 8.74
N ILE A 57 -18.12 6.66 8.03
CA ILE A 57 -18.93 7.10 6.91
C ILE A 57 -18.10 6.88 5.65
N ILE A 58 -18.73 6.31 4.62
CA ILE A 58 -18.09 6.15 3.31
C ILE A 58 -17.57 7.50 2.80
N ASN A 59 -16.57 7.41 1.93
CA ASN A 59 -15.91 8.54 1.31
C ASN A 59 -15.17 9.50 2.27
N HIS A 60 -14.75 9.00 3.43
CA HIS A 60 -13.98 9.77 4.42
C HIS A 60 -12.62 9.14 4.71
N THR A 61 -11.67 10.01 5.06
CA THR A 61 -10.34 9.62 5.53
C THR A 61 -10.34 9.42 7.04
N TYR A 62 -9.65 8.38 7.48
CA TYR A 62 -9.41 8.04 8.87
C TYR A 62 -7.95 7.68 9.10
N TYR A 63 -7.57 7.61 10.36
CA TYR A 63 -6.20 7.39 10.80
C TYR A 63 -6.20 6.28 11.85
N LEU A 64 -5.40 5.25 11.60
CA LEU A 64 -5.22 4.11 12.49
C LEU A 64 -4.00 4.37 13.38
N TYR A 65 -4.18 4.19 14.68
CA TYR A 65 -3.15 4.38 15.70
C TYR A 65 -3.05 3.19 16.64
N GLU A 66 -1.86 2.98 17.17
CA GLU A 66 -1.58 2.00 18.22
C GLU A 66 -1.58 2.70 19.58
N ARG A 67 -2.32 2.16 20.54
CA ARG A 67 -2.40 2.70 21.90
C ARG A 67 -1.26 2.17 22.78
N PRO A 68 -1.01 2.83 23.93
CA PRO A 68 -0.01 2.34 24.89
C PRO A 68 -0.28 0.96 25.47
N ASP A 69 -1.53 0.47 25.43
CA ASP A 69 -1.92 -0.87 25.85
C ASP A 69 -1.78 -1.94 24.75
N GLY A 70 -1.28 -1.56 23.57
CA GLY A 70 -1.08 -2.42 22.42
C GLY A 70 -2.32 -2.61 21.53
N GLY A 71 -3.47 -2.04 21.91
CA GLY A 71 -4.68 -2.09 21.10
C GLY A 71 -4.68 -1.04 19.98
N ASP A 72 -5.42 -1.31 18.91
CA ASP A 72 -5.58 -0.36 17.82
C ASP A 72 -6.84 0.51 17.98
N VAL A 73 -6.79 1.72 17.41
CA VAL A 73 -7.92 2.64 17.36
C VAL A 73 -7.98 3.35 16.03
N LEU A 74 -9.18 3.36 15.44
CA LEU A 74 -9.48 4.21 14.31
C LEU A 74 -9.94 5.58 14.79
N SER A 75 -9.42 6.65 14.17
CA SER A 75 -9.72 8.03 14.52
C SER A 75 -9.98 8.89 13.29
N MET A 76 -10.80 9.92 13.43
CA MET A 76 -10.99 10.96 12.43
C MET A 76 -9.88 12.03 12.45
N VAL A 77 -9.12 12.11 13.53
CA VAL A 77 -8.08 13.13 13.76
C VAL A 77 -6.75 12.63 13.23
N GLY A 78 -6.16 13.38 12.30
CA GLY A 78 -4.87 13.10 11.69
C GLY A 78 -3.68 13.35 12.61
N GLN A 79 -2.53 12.76 12.26
CA GLN A 79 -1.33 12.77 13.11
C GLN A 79 -0.87 14.20 13.44
N ASN A 80 -1.01 15.12 12.47
CA ASN A 80 -0.62 16.52 12.59
C ASN A 80 -1.71 17.43 13.19
N GLU A 81 -2.88 16.87 13.51
CA GLU A 81 -4.02 17.61 14.07
C GLU A 81 -4.14 17.41 15.58
N TRP A 82 -3.39 16.47 16.14
CA TRP A 82 -3.18 16.39 17.58
C TRP A 82 -2.42 17.64 18.02
N GLY A 83 -3.00 18.37 18.98
CA GLY A 83 -2.40 19.59 19.51
C GLY A 83 -1.11 19.32 20.28
N ARG A 84 -1.03 19.78 21.53
CA ARG A 84 0.21 19.63 22.31
C ARG A 84 0.54 18.19 22.73
N LYS A 85 -0.43 17.28 22.67
CA LYS A 85 -0.27 15.91 23.15
C LYS A 85 -0.82 14.93 22.13
N PHE A 86 0.07 14.07 21.64
CA PHE A 86 -0.29 12.88 20.89
C PHE A 86 -0.59 11.74 21.89
N PRO A 87 -1.81 11.18 21.91
CA PRO A 87 -2.22 10.23 22.95
C PRO A 87 -1.84 8.77 22.64
N PHE A 88 -1.21 8.51 21.49
CA PHE A 88 -0.94 7.17 20.98
C PHE A 88 0.55 6.87 20.96
N THR A 89 0.89 5.59 20.90
CA THR A 89 2.26 5.11 20.78
C THR A 89 2.78 5.34 19.38
N ARG A 90 1.99 4.95 18.38
CA ARG A 90 2.41 4.95 16.97
C ARG A 90 1.26 5.30 16.03
N PHE A 91 1.61 5.99 14.95
CA PHE A 91 0.75 6.13 13.78
C PHE A 91 1.02 4.98 12.81
N LEU A 92 -0.05 4.28 12.41
CA LEU A 92 0.03 3.04 11.66
C LEU A 92 -0.33 3.25 10.20
N ALA A 93 -1.49 3.86 9.94
CA ALA A 93 -1.96 4.04 8.56
C ALA A 93 -2.93 5.21 8.42
N LYS A 94 -2.90 5.83 7.24
CA LYS A 94 -3.97 6.70 6.73
C LYS A 94 -4.83 5.88 5.79
N VAL A 95 -6.12 5.83 6.04
CA VAL A 95 -7.06 5.02 5.26
C VAL A 95 -8.24 5.85 4.78
N TYR A 96 -8.86 5.40 3.70
CA TYR A 96 -10.07 6.01 3.15
C TYR A 96 -11.14 4.93 3.02
N LEU A 97 -12.33 5.19 3.57
CA LEU A 97 -13.45 4.27 3.44
C LEU A 97 -14.11 4.46 2.08
N LEU A 98 -14.11 3.41 1.26
CA LEU A 98 -14.72 3.43 -0.06
C LEU A 98 -16.24 3.23 0.02
N ALA A 99 -16.94 3.55 -1.07
CA ALA A 99 -18.41 3.41 -1.17
C ALA A 99 -18.91 1.96 -0.99
N ASP A 100 -18.06 0.97 -1.25
CA ASP A 100 -18.34 -0.46 -1.03
C ASP A 100 -17.98 -0.94 0.38
N HIS A 101 -17.70 -0.01 1.30
CA HIS A 101 -17.28 -0.28 2.69
C HIS A 101 -15.92 -0.97 2.83
N THR A 102 -15.12 -1.00 1.77
CA THR A 102 -13.73 -1.47 1.86
C THR A 102 -12.75 -0.34 2.17
N TRP A 103 -11.62 -0.68 2.76
CA TRP A 103 -10.58 0.28 3.13
C TRP A 103 -9.53 0.42 2.03
N LYS A 104 -9.30 1.65 1.59
CA LYS A 104 -8.14 2.01 0.78
C LYS A 104 -7.04 2.54 1.71
N VAL A 105 -5.88 1.89 1.68
CA VAL A 105 -4.68 2.38 2.36
C VAL A 105 -4.06 3.50 1.53
N GLU A 106 -4.02 4.72 2.07
CA GLU A 106 -3.37 5.88 1.44
C GLU A 106 -1.92 6.04 1.89
N PHE A 107 -1.64 5.64 3.13
CA PHE A 107 -0.30 5.60 3.69
C PHE A 107 -0.25 4.51 4.75
N MET A 108 0.87 3.81 4.83
CA MET A 108 1.18 2.85 5.88
C MET A 108 2.57 3.18 6.42
N ASN A 109 2.71 3.21 7.74
CA ASN A 109 3.98 3.43 8.39
C ASN A 109 4.75 2.10 8.45
N GLU A 110 5.85 2.02 7.72
CA GLU A 110 6.68 0.81 7.61
C GLU A 110 7.73 0.68 8.73
N GLU A 111 7.78 1.63 9.70
CA GLU A 111 8.70 1.53 10.84
C GLU A 111 8.35 0.34 11.76
N GLU A 112 9.12 -0.73 11.56
CA GLU A 112 9.27 -1.99 12.29
C GLU A 112 7.96 -2.62 12.80
N ILE A 113 7.36 -3.41 11.93
CA ILE A 113 6.84 -4.71 12.33
C ILE A 113 8.04 -5.63 12.21
N ASP A 114 8.59 -6.11 13.33
CA ASP A 114 9.53 -7.22 13.33
C ASP A 114 8.82 -8.43 12.71
N VAL A 115 8.92 -8.58 11.40
CA VAL A 115 8.53 -9.81 10.72
C VAL A 115 9.75 -10.72 10.82
N GLU A 116 9.80 -11.54 11.87
CA GLU A 116 10.71 -12.70 11.87
C GLU A 116 10.41 -13.53 10.60
N LEU A 117 11.41 -13.61 9.71
CA LEU A 117 11.42 -14.52 8.55
C LEU A 117 11.75 -15.95 8.99
#